data_AF-A0A2H0DX57-F1
#
_entry.id   AF-A0A2H0DX57-F1
#
_cell.length_a   1.000
_cell.length_b   1.000
_cell.length_c   1.000
_cell.angle_alpha   90.00
_cell.angle_beta   90.00
_cell.angle_gamma   90.00
#
_symmetry.space_group_name_H-M   'P 1'
#
loop_
_entity.id
_entity.type
_entity.pdbx_description
1 polymer ?
#
loop_
_entity_poly.entity_id
_entity_poly.type
_entity_poly.pdbx_seq_one_letter_code
_entity_poly.pdbx_strand_id
1 'polypeptide(L)'
;MAPIHKSSGSHNRLYTSPYGNRKVNRALHTITLYQISRTKDPNGLGRIYYDKKLKEGKTKLWALRCLKRQLANRVFQTLKQESLAHPELN
;
A
#
# COMPACT_ATOMS: atom_id res chain seq x y z
N MET A 1 0.69 12.80 3.04
CA MET A 1 -0.24 13.37 4.02
C MET A 1 -0.24 12.50 5.28
N ALA A 2 -0.02 13.15 6.42
CA ALA A 2 0.19 12.55 7.74
C ALA A 2 -1.14 12.14 8.42
N PRO A 3 -1.10 11.33 9.50
CA PRO A 3 -2.29 10.88 10.22
C PRO A 3 -3.05 12.05 10.86
N ILE A 4 -4.38 11.96 10.88
CA ILE A 4 -5.23 12.97 11.53
C ILE A 4 -5.38 12.57 12.99
N HIS A 5 -5.04 13.48 13.88
CA HIS A 5 -5.27 13.32 15.32
C HIS A 5 -6.74 13.60 15.63
N LYS A 6 -7.41 12.64 16.26
CA LYS A 6 -8.80 12.78 16.73
C LYS A 6 -8.92 11.99 18.04
N SER A 7 -8.73 12.62 19.20
CA SER A 7 -9.03 11.99 20.49
C SER A 7 -9.94 12.87 21.32
N SER A 8 -11.00 12.29 21.90
CA SER A 8 -11.86 12.91 22.91
C SER A 8 -11.68 12.27 24.30
N GLY A 9 -10.52 11.65 24.56
CA GLY A 9 -10.20 10.97 25.82
C GLY A 9 -8.76 10.41 25.84
N SER A 10 -8.38 9.73 26.93
CA SER A 10 -7.00 9.26 27.27
C SER A 10 -6.27 8.39 26.22
N HIS A 11 -6.94 7.95 25.16
CA HIS A 11 -6.34 7.09 24.13
C HIS A 11 -5.96 7.86 22.86
N ASN A 12 -4.67 7.83 22.54
CA ASN A 12 -4.09 8.48 21.37
C ASN A 12 -4.31 7.66 20.08
N ARG A 13 -5.51 7.74 19.48
CA ARG A 13 -5.81 7.07 18.20
C ARG A 13 -5.51 7.99 17.02
N LEU A 14 -4.63 7.53 16.13
CA LEU A 14 -4.36 8.17 14.84
C LEU A 14 -5.33 7.61 13.79
N TYR A 15 -6.09 8.50 13.13
CA TYR A 15 -7.00 8.12 12.06
C TYR A 15 -6.34 8.26 10.68
N THR A 16 -6.78 7.42 9.76
CA THR A 16 -6.41 7.55 8.34
C THR A 16 -7.18 8.75 7.77
N SER A 17 -6.47 9.65 7.08
CA SER A 17 -7.09 10.78 6.39
C SER A 17 -8.16 10.29 5.39
N PRO A 18 -9.37 10.88 5.37
CA PRO A 18 -10.36 10.61 4.33
C PRO A 18 -10.01 11.32 3.01
N TYR A 19 -9.04 12.23 3.03
CA TYR A 19 -8.59 13.02 1.88
C TYR A 19 -7.58 12.22 1.04
N GLY A 20 -7.91 12.00 -0.23
CA GLY A 20 -7.14 11.24 -1.20
C GLY A 20 -8.03 10.61 -2.29
N ASN A 21 -7.43 10.13 -3.39
CA ASN A 21 -8.18 9.49 -4.47
C ASN A 21 -8.65 8.09 -4.05
N ARG A 22 -9.95 7.96 -3.72
CA ARG A 22 -10.58 6.71 -3.27
C ARG A 22 -10.53 5.61 -4.32
N LYS A 23 -10.60 5.95 -5.62
CA LYS A 23 -10.53 4.97 -6.73
C LYS A 23 -9.16 4.31 -6.76
N VAL A 24 -8.09 5.12 -6.74
CA VAL A 24 -6.70 4.63 -6.69
C VAL A 24 -6.45 3.79 -5.44
N ASN A 25 -6.90 4.27 -4.28
CA ASN A 25 -6.73 3.54 -3.02
C ASN A 25 -7.44 2.17 -3.01
N ARG A 26 -8.63 2.09 -3.62
CA ARG A 26 -9.39 0.84 -3.80
C ARG A 26 -8.68 -0.09 -4.79
N ALA A 27 -8.23 0.42 -5.94
CA ALA A 27 -7.50 -0.36 -6.94
C ALA A 27 -6.23 -0.99 -6.34
N LEU A 28 -5.41 -0.20 -5.63
CA LEU A 28 -4.22 -0.69 -4.94
C LEU A 28 -4.55 -1.76 -3.89
N HIS A 29 -5.65 -1.57 -3.14
CA HIS A 29 -6.08 -2.57 -2.16
C HIS A 29 -6.49 -3.89 -2.83
N THR A 30 -7.27 -3.82 -3.90
CA THR A 30 -7.67 -4.99 -4.69
C THR A 30 -6.44 -5.72 -5.23
N ILE A 31 -5.50 -5.02 -5.87
CA ILE A 31 -4.25 -5.62 -6.37
C ILE A 31 -3.46 -6.29 -5.23
N THR A 32 -3.39 -5.65 -4.07
CA THR A 32 -2.72 -6.22 -2.88
C THR A 32 -3.35 -7.56 -2.49
N LEU A 33 -4.68 -7.64 -2.42
CA LEU A 33 -5.39 -8.88 -2.10
C LEU A 33 -5.16 -9.96 -3.17
N TYR A 34 -5.18 -9.59 -4.44
CA TYR A 34 -4.87 -10.50 -5.54
C TYR A 34 -3.45 -11.07 -5.45
N GLN A 35 -2.45 -10.27 -5.09
CA GLN A 35 -1.05 -10.72 -4.98
C GLN A 35 -0.80 -11.69 -3.81
N ILE A 36 -1.63 -11.65 -2.76
CA ILE A 36 -1.51 -12.56 -1.61
C ILE A 36 -2.50 -13.72 -1.66
N SER A 37 -3.42 -13.73 -2.63
CA SER A 37 -4.43 -14.78 -2.77
C SER A 37 -3.79 -16.15 -2.96
N ARG A 38 -4.35 -17.18 -2.31
CA ARG A 38 -3.90 -18.58 -2.39
C ARG A 38 -4.08 -19.20 -3.78
N THR A 39 -4.89 -18.59 -4.63
CA THR A 39 -5.17 -19.04 -6.00
C THR A 39 -4.15 -18.56 -7.03
N LYS A 40 -3.29 -17.61 -6.65
CA LYS A 40 -2.20 -17.10 -7.49
C LYS A 40 -0.90 -17.82 -7.16
N ASP A 41 0.12 -17.57 -7.97
CA ASP A 41 1.48 -18.06 -7.82
C ASP A 41 1.96 -17.92 -6.35
N PRO A 42 2.15 -19.04 -5.63
CA PRO A 42 2.64 -19.04 -4.25
C PRO A 42 4.02 -18.37 -4.12
N ASN A 43 4.80 -18.34 -5.21
CA ASN A 43 6.13 -17.75 -5.29
C ASN A 43 6.12 -16.34 -5.89
N GLY A 44 4.94 -15.73 -6.04
CA GLY A 44 4.83 -14.35 -6.49
C GLY A 44 5.52 -13.39 -5.52
N LEU A 45 6.23 -12.39 -6.06
CA LEU A 45 6.99 -11.40 -5.28
C LEU A 45 6.16 -10.72 -4.17
N GLY A 46 4.87 -10.47 -4.43
CA GLY A 46 3.96 -9.87 -3.44
C GLY A 46 3.68 -10.81 -2.26
N ARG A 47 3.51 -12.11 -2.52
CA ARG A 47 3.30 -13.13 -1.49
C ARG A 47 4.56 -13.33 -0.66
N ILE A 48 5.71 -13.45 -1.30
CA ILE A 48 7.02 -13.56 -0.63
C ILE A 48 7.24 -12.37 0.30
N TYR A 49 6.96 -11.15 -0.16
CA TYR A 49 7.11 -9.96 0.67
C TYR A 49 6.13 -9.94 1.84
N TYR A 50 4.87 -10.31 1.63
CA TYR A 50 3.87 -10.42 2.69
C TYR A 50 4.28 -11.44 3.76
N ASP A 51 4.71 -12.62 3.35
CA ASP A 51 5.15 -13.69 4.25
C ASP A 51 6.43 -13.30 5.00
N LYS A 52 7.36 -12.57 4.35
CA LYS A 52 8.50 -11.94 5.04
C LYS A 52 8.04 -11.00 6.16
N LYS A 53 7.04 -10.15 5.90
CA LYS A 53 6.51 -9.24 6.94
C LYS A 53 5.80 -9.97 8.08
N LEU A 54 5.15 -11.10 7.80
CA LEU A 54 4.61 -11.95 8.85
C LEU A 54 5.73 -12.58 9.70
N LYS A 55 6.80 -13.06 9.07
CA LYS A 55 7.98 -13.62 9.77
C LYS A 55 8.71 -12.58 10.63
N GLU A 56 8.68 -11.30 10.24
CA GLU A 56 9.15 -10.17 11.04
C GLU A 56 8.25 -9.84 12.25
N GLY A 57 7.19 -10.62 12.50
CA GLY A 57 6.28 -10.44 13.64
C GLY A 57 5.18 -9.40 13.43
N LYS A 58 4.98 -8.91 12.20
CA LYS A 58 3.85 -7.99 11.92
C LYS A 58 2.54 -8.77 11.87
N THR A 59 1.47 -8.15 12.36
CA THR A 59 0.12 -8.70 12.18
C THR A 59 -0.26 -8.72 10.70
N LYS A 60 -1.20 -9.59 10.31
CA LYS A 60 -1.70 -9.71 8.93
C LYS A 60 -2.12 -8.37 8.33
N LEU A 61 -2.83 -7.55 9.09
CA LEU A 61 -3.25 -6.21 8.66
C LEU A 61 -2.06 -5.27 8.43
N TRP A 62 -1.04 -5.32 9.28
CA TRP A 62 0.18 -4.53 9.12
C TRP A 62 1.03 -4.99 7.94
N ALA A 63 1.16 -6.30 7.74
CA ALA A 63 1.84 -6.87 6.58
C ALA A 63 1.15 -6.46 5.27
N LEU A 64 -0.18 -6.53 5.22
CA LEU A 64 -0.99 -6.07 4.07
C LEU A 64 -0.79 -4.58 3.80
N ARG A 65 -0.80 -3.73 4.84
CA ARG A 65 -0.51 -2.28 4.71
C ARG A 65 0.91 -2.03 4.18
N CYS A 66 1.90 -2.78 4.64
CA CYS A 66 3.27 -2.70 4.13
C CYS A 66 3.35 -3.07 2.64
N LEU A 67 2.68 -4.14 2.22
CA LEU A 67 2.64 -4.55 0.80
C LEU A 67 1.95 -3.48 -0.06
N LYS A 68 0.78 -3.00 0.37
CA LYS A 68 0.06 -1.93 -0.32
C LYS A 68 0.91 -0.66 -0.47
N ARG A 69 1.66 -0.28 0.56
CA ARG A 69 2.58 0.86 0.51
C ARG A 69 3.72 0.63 -0.49
N GLN A 70 4.29 -0.57 -0.52
CA GLN A 70 5.32 -0.92 -1.49
C GLN A 70 4.80 -0.83 -2.93
N LEU A 71 3.58 -1.29 -3.19
CA LEU A 71 2.94 -1.16 -4.50
C LEU A 71 2.74 0.30 -4.89
N ALA A 72 2.23 1.12 -3.97
CA ALA A 72 2.06 2.56 -4.22
C ALA A 72 3.41 3.24 -4.57
N ASN A 73 4.48 2.90 -3.84
CA ASN A 73 5.82 3.44 -4.10
C ASN A 73 6.34 3.02 -5.48
N ARG A 74 6.15 1.76 -5.88
CA ARG A 74 6.56 1.28 -7.21
C ARG A 74 5.79 1.97 -8.32
N VAL A 75 4.46 2.06 -8.20
CA VAL A 75 3.61 2.78 -9.18
C VAL A 75 4.05 4.23 -9.32
N PHE A 76 4.30 4.92 -8.20
CA PHE A 76 4.79 6.30 -8.23
C PHE A 76 6.16 6.41 -8.92
N GLN A 77 7.09 5.49 -8.65
CA GLN A 77 8.40 5.47 -9.32
C GLN A 77 8.25 5.26 -10.83
N THR A 78 7.41 4.31 -11.26
CA THR A 78 7.15 4.05 -12.69
C THR A 78 6.57 5.28 -13.39
N LEU A 79 5.51 5.87 -12.82
CA LEU A 79 4.89 7.08 -13.40
C LEU A 79 5.86 8.26 -13.44
N LYS A 80 6.70 8.41 -12.41
CA LYS A 80 7.73 9.45 -12.39
C LYS A 80 8.79 9.23 -13.46
N GLN A 81 9.23 7.98 -13.66
CA GLN A 81 10.19 7.64 -14.72
C GLN A 81 9.60 7.90 -16.11
N GLU A 82 8.34 7.53 -16.33
CA GLU A 82 7.62 7.78 -17.58
C GLU A 82 7.48 9.28 -17.87
N SER A 83 7.08 10.07 -16.87
CA SER A 83 6.99 11.53 -16.99
C SER A 83 8.34 12.20 -17.27
N LEU A 84 9.44 11.64 -16.78
CA LEU A 84 10.79 12.15 -17.08
C LEU A 84 11.27 11.73 -18.48
N ALA A 85 10.81 10.58 -18.97
CA ALA A 85 11.15 10.08 -20.31
C ALA A 85 10.38 10.79 -21.43
N HIS A 86 9.21 11.35 -21.14
CA HIS A 86 8.38 12.10 -22.09
C HIS A 86 8.06 13.52 -21.57
N PRO A 87 9.02 14.46 -21.64
CA PRO A 87 8.81 15.84 -21.18
C PRO A 87 7.82 16.64 -22.04
N GLU A 88 7.53 16.18 -23.27
CA GLU A 88 6.69 16.88 -24.27
C GLU A 88 5.18 16.92 -23.95
N LEU A 89 4.72 16.18 -22.92
CA LEU A 89 3.30 15.95 -22.62
C LEU A 89 2.81 16.59 -21.32
N ASN A 90 3.59 17.50 -20.72
CA ASN A 90 3.19 18.28 -19.53
C ASN A 90 3.01 19.77 -19.85
#